data_AF-A0A2H3C269-F1
#
_entry.id   AF-A0A2H3C269-F1
#
_cell.length_a   1.000
_cell.length_b   1.000
_cell.length_c   1.000
_cell.angle_alpha   90.00
_cell.angle_beta   90.00
_cell.angle_gamma   90.00
#
_symmetry.space_group_name_H-M   'P 1'
#
loop_
_entity.id
_entity.type
_entity.pdbx_description
1 polymer ?
#
loop_
_entity_poly.entity_id
_entity_poly.type
_entity_poly.pdbx_seq_one_letter_code
_entity_poly.pdbx_strand_id
1 'polypeptide(L)' 'KHQDCLNCPFGWCIITALGRFNSNCSGHIILWEMKMVIEFPHASTILIPSVIITHSNVPIANSDLHTSFMQFCSGNLF' A
#
# COMPACT_ATOMS: atom_id res chain seq x y z
N LYS A 1 10.76 -2.23 -2.22
CA LYS A 1 10.06 -3.44 -2.69
C LYS A 1 10.12 -4.46 -1.57
N HIS A 2 8.98 -4.98 -1.11
CA HIS A 2 8.91 -5.90 0.02
C HIS A 2 7.59 -6.69 0.04
N GLN A 3 7.53 -7.70 0.91
CA GLN A 3 6.31 -8.39 1.34
C GLN A 3 6.20 -8.22 2.86
N ASP A 4 4.98 -8.16 3.37
CA ASP A 4 4.74 -8.10 4.81
C ASP A 4 4.70 -9.53 5.40
N CYS A 5 5.86 -10.18 5.46
CA CYS A 5 5.94 -11.62 5.78
C CYS A 5 5.39 -12.02 7.17
N LEU A 6 5.14 -11.06 8.06
CA LEU A 6 4.57 -11.30 9.38
C LEU A 6 3.04 -11.19 9.41
N ASN A 7 2.41 -10.73 8.33
CA ASN A 7 0.95 -10.65 8.24
C ASN A 7 0.34 -12.05 8.06
N CYS A 8 -0.94 -12.18 8.41
CA CYS A 8 -1.71 -13.40 8.22
C CYS A 8 -1.84 -13.73 6.71
N PRO A 9 -1.44 -14.92 6.23
CA PRO A 9 -1.40 -15.24 4.80
C PRO A 9 -2.75 -15.15 4.08
N PHE A 10 -3.84 -15.46 4.79
CA PHE A 10 -5.21 -15.36 4.28
C PHE A 10 -5.90 -14.03 4.65
N GLY A 11 -5.18 -13.14 5.34
CA GLY A 11 -5.66 -11.82 5.72
C GLY A 11 -5.45 -10.78 4.62
N TRP A 12 -6.21 -9.69 4.73
CA TRP A 12 -6.06 -8.50 3.89
C TRP A 12 -5.40 -7.38 4.69
N CYS A 13 -4.41 -6.73 4.09
CA CYS A 13 -3.86 -5.47 4.58
C CYS A 13 -4.70 -4.33 3.99
N ILE A 14 -5.28 -3.50 4.86
CA ILE A 14 -6.13 -2.37 4.50
C ILE A 14 -5.27 -1.11 4.63
N ILE A 15 -5.12 -0.38 3.54
CA ILE A 15 -4.30 0.83 3.49
C ILE A 15 -5.19 1.99 3.07
N THR A 16 -5.26 3.04 3.88
CA THR A 16 -5.96 4.28 3.55
C THR A 16 -4.94 5.40 3.33
N ALA A 17 -4.99 6.04 2.16
CA ALA A 17 -4.13 7.17 1.83
C ALA A 17 -4.62 8.45 2.52
N LEU A 18 -3.69 9.19 3.11
CA LEU A 18 -3.90 10.44 3.82
C LEU A 18 -2.85 11.48 3.37
N GLY A 19 -3.08 12.75 3.69
CA GLY A 19 -2.18 13.85 3.35
C GLY A 19 -2.63 14.68 2.15
N ARG A 20 -1.70 15.41 1.53
CA ARG A 20 -1.93 16.29 0.38
C ARG A 20 -0.84 16.06 -0.65
N PHE A 21 -1.21 15.43 -1.76
CA PHE A 21 -0.30 15.09 -2.85
C PHE A 21 -1.08 14.98 -4.16
N ASN A 22 -0.39 15.09 -5.30
CA ASN A 22 -1.01 14.86 -6.61
C ASN A 22 -0.90 13.38 -6.98
N SER A 23 -1.99 12.64 -6.82
CA SER A 23 -2.06 11.21 -7.12
C SER A 23 -1.80 10.87 -8.57
N ASN A 24 -1.95 11.80 -9.53
CA ASN A 24 -1.59 11.52 -10.92
C ASN A 24 -0.07 11.40 -11.13
N CYS A 25 0.73 11.98 -10.23
CA CYS A 25 2.18 12.11 -10.40
C CYS A 25 3.00 11.35 -9.35
N SER A 26 2.43 11.07 -8.18
CA SER A 26 3.19 10.52 -7.05
C SER A 26 2.31 9.62 -6.15
N GLY A 27 2.95 8.85 -5.27
CA GLY A 27 2.24 8.08 -4.24
C GLY A 27 1.49 6.84 -4.73
N HIS A 28 1.71 6.39 -5.97
CA HIS A 28 1.15 5.15 -6.51
C HIS A 28 1.65 3.92 -5.76
N ILE A 29 0.86 2.85 -5.81
CA ILE A 29 1.24 1.53 -5.30
C ILE A 29 1.61 0.63 -6.48
N ILE A 30 2.78 -0.01 -6.39
CA ILE A 30 3.23 -1.01 -7.35
C ILE A 30 2.93 -2.40 -6.80
N LEU A 31 2.20 -3.21 -7.57
CA LEU A 31 1.96 -4.63 -7.30
C LEU A 31 2.72 -5.47 -8.33
N TRP A 32 3.83 -6.06 -7.91
CA TRP A 32 4.83 -6.61 -8.84
C TRP A 32 4.35 -7.85 -9.58
N GLU A 33 3.76 -8.82 -8.88
CA GLU A 33 3.26 -10.07 -9.47
C GLU A 33 2.06 -9.82 -10.39
N MET A 34 1.25 -8.79 -10.09
CA MET A 34 0.13 -8.37 -10.93
C MET A 34 0.57 -7.54 -12.15
N LYS A 35 1.82 -7.07 -12.19
CA LYS A 35 2.33 -6.11 -13.19
C LYS A 35 1.47 -4.84 -13.27
N MET A 36 1.05 -4.34 -12.13
CA MET A 36 0.17 -3.17 -12.03
C MET A 36 0.85 -2.04 -11.27
N VAL A 37 0.60 -0.82 -11.74
CA VAL A 37 0.81 0.42 -10.99
C VAL A 37 -0.57 1.02 -10.77
N ILE A 38 -0.92 1.24 -9.52
CA ILE A 38 -2.26 1.68 -9.11
C ILE A 38 -2.13 3.11 -8.60
N GLU A 39 -2.86 4.02 -9.22
CA GLU A 39 -3.06 5.36 -8.67
C GLU A 39 -3.78 5.26 -7.33
N PHE A 40 -3.22 5.91 -6.30
CA PHE A 40 -3.71 5.81 -4.94
C PHE A 40 -4.03 7.20 -4.37
N PRO A 41 -5.23 7.75 -4.65
CA PRO A 41 -5.57 9.12 -4.30
C PRO A 41 -5.82 9.32 -2.81
N HIS A 42 -5.70 10.57 -2.36
CA HIS A 42 -6.06 10.97 -1.00
C HIS A 42 -7.47 10.49 -0.62
N ALA A 43 -7.63 10.02 0.61
CA ALA A 43 -8.86 9.48 1.18
C ALA A 43 -9.40 8.20 0.49
N SER A 44 -8.63 7.59 -0.41
CA SER A 44 -8.93 6.26 -0.94
C SER A 44 -8.39 5.16 -0.04
N THR A 45 -9.01 3.99 -0.13
CA THR A 45 -8.59 2.78 0.60
C THR A 45 -8.40 1.63 -0.38
N ILE A 46 -7.31 0.89 -0.22
CA ILE A 46 -7.02 -0.34 -0.96
C ILE A 46 -6.86 -1.51 0.01
N LEU A 47 -7.33 -2.68 -0.42
CA LEU A 47 -7.12 -3.95 0.27
C LEU A 47 -6.18 -4.80 -0.57
N ILE A 48 -5.05 -5.21 0.00
CA ILE A 48 -4.08 -6.08 -0.69
C ILE A 48 -3.70 -7.30 0.17
N PRO A 49 -3.44 -8.47 -0.44
CA PRO A 49 -2.86 -9.61 0.26
C PRO A 49 -1.35 -9.40 0.40
N SER A 50 -0.94 -8.54 1.34
CA SER A 50 0.43 -7.99 1.39
C SER A 50 1.54 -8.99 1.77
N VAL A 51 1.17 -10.15 2.30
CA VAL A 51 2.08 -11.30 2.49
C VAL A 51 2.45 -11.94 1.16
N ILE A 52 1.47 -12.08 0.27
CA ILE A 52 1.60 -12.88 -0.96
C ILE A 52 2.17 -12.03 -2.09
N ILE A 53 1.79 -10.76 -2.13
CA ILE A 53 2.13 -9.86 -3.23
C ILE A 53 3.24 -8.91 -2.80
N THR A 54 4.33 -8.95 -3.56
CA THR A 54 5.40 -8.00 -3.38
C THR A 54 4.91 -6.63 -3.82
N HIS A 55 5.13 -5.63 -2.97
CA HIS A 55 4.66 -4.28 -3.23
C HIS A 55 5.66 -3.19 -2.80
N SER A 56 5.42 -1.99 -3.30
CA SER A 56 6.19 -0.79 -2.99
C SER A 56 5.41 0.47 -3.33
N ASN A 57 5.74 1.58 -2.67
CA ASN A 57 5.21 2.89 -2.99
C ASN A 57 6.14 3.60 -3.99
N VAL A 58 5.55 4.30 -4.96
CA VAL A 58 6.27 5.26 -5.80
C VAL A 58 6.68 6.45 -4.91
N PRO A 59 7.91 6.99 -5.08
CA PRO A 59 8.35 8.16 -4.33
C PRO A 59 7.39 9.34 -4.45
N ILE A 60 7.31 10.11 -3.36
CA ILE A 60 6.49 11.31 -3.27
C ILE A 60 7.28 12.49 -3.87
N ALA A 61 6.61 13.45 -4.51
CA ALA A 61 7.26 14.65 -5.02
C ALA A 61 7.78 15.54 -3.85
N ASN A 62 8.81 16.36 -4.10
CA ASN A 62 9.53 17.12 -3.05
C ASN A 62 8.67 18.06 -2.18
N SER A 63 7.44 18.39 -2.59
CA SER A 63 6.49 19.24 -1.85
C SER A 63 5.24 18.51 -1.37
N ASP A 64 5.06 17.25 -1.78
CA ASP A 64 3.86 16.46 -1.49
C ASP A 64 4.00 15.80 -0.11
N LEU A 65 2.90 15.72 0.62
CA LEU A 65 2.81 15.01 1.89
C LEU A 65 1.88 13.82 1.72
N HIS A 66 2.43 12.61 1.72
CA HIS A 66 1.63 11.38 1.71
C HIS A 66 1.89 10.61 3.00
N THR A 67 0.81 10.34 3.73
CA THR A 67 0.80 9.48 4.90
C THR A 67 -0.23 8.37 4.68
N SER A 68 -0.14 7.29 5.43
CA SER A 68 -1.07 6.17 5.28
C SER A 68 -1.47 5.60 6.63
N PHE A 69 -2.73 5.19 6.76
CA PHE A 69 -3.18 4.37 7.86
C PHE A 69 -3.27 2.91 7.39
N MET A 70 -2.53 2.01 8.05
CA MET A 70 -2.44 0.61 7.69
C MET A 70 -3.05 -0.25 8.79
N GLN A 71 -3.94 -1.17 8.41
CA GLN A 71 -4.56 -2.14 9.30
C GLN A 71 -4.26 -3.53 8.76
N PHE A 72 -3.71 -4.38 9.61
CA PHE A 72 -3.33 -5.75 9.26
C PHE A 72 -3.54 -6.65 10.48
N CYS A 73 -3.58 -7.95 10.22
CA CYS A 73 -3.56 -8.97 11.27
C CYS A 73 -2.25 -9.74 11.18
N SER A 74 -1.58 -9.95 12.31
CA SER A 74 -0.37 -10.76 12.38
C SER A 74 -0.69 -12.23 12.17
N GLY A 75 0.18 -12.95 11.47
CA GLY A 75 0.02 -14.38 11.24
C GLY A 75 0.11 -15.23 12.50
N ASN A 76 0.85 -14.76 13.52
CA ASN A 76 0.99 -15.48 14.80
C ASN A 76 -0.25 -15.48 15.70
N LEU A 77 -1.33 -14.82 15.28
CA LEU A 77 -2.61 -14.81 16.00
C LEU A 77 -3.49 -16.02 15.66
N PHE A 78 -3.08 -16.85 14.69
CA PHE A 78 -3.76 -18.06 14.22
C PHE A 78 -2.76 -19.22 14.13
#